data_AF-A0A820JNH8-F1
#
_entry.id   AF-A0A820JNH8-F1
#
_cell.length_a   1.000
_cell.length_b   1.000
_cell.length_c   1.000
_cell.angle_alpha   90.00
_cell.angle_beta   90.00
_cell.angle_gamma   90.00
#
_symmetry.space_group_name_H-M   'P 1'
#
loop_
_entity.id
_entity.type
_entity.pdbx_description
1 polymer ?
#
loop_
_entity_poly.entity_id
_entity_poly.type
_entity_poly.pdbx_seq_one_letter_code
_entity_poly.pdbx_strand_id
1 'polypeptide(L)'
;NFARTLYYELQYNTSFQINDWISVPIEQRRESFNEVKSRDGSIKLEPKITTFKTTHLPSNQYNLLVSLSCWANYTFRVIAYNRVGASDPSPISESMCTTTTCRPKTNPLGVKASATQSSPLLIEWDSIPAIKWGAPKFWYEIGWRQLPTDKKPDTFLTERVNPPQHQFSIPNPVLSMRYEYYVKAVNQQPGGKFYAREINW
;
A
#
# COMPACT_ATOMS: atom_id res chain seq x y z
N ASN A 1 -18.99 -34.45 20.06
CA ASN A 1 -19.20 -33.03 20.40
C ASN A 1 -18.28 -32.15 19.55
N PHE A 2 -18.75 -31.66 18.40
CA PHE A 2 -17.99 -30.69 17.62
C PHE A 2 -18.21 -29.30 18.22
N ALA A 3 -17.13 -28.63 18.59
CA ALA A 3 -17.21 -27.27 19.11
C ALA A 3 -17.66 -26.32 17.98
N ARG A 4 -18.62 -25.43 18.30
CA ARG A 4 -19.17 -24.45 17.35
C ARG A 4 -18.08 -23.51 16.85
N THR A 5 -18.05 -23.25 15.54
CA THR A 5 -17.20 -22.23 14.93
C THR A 5 -17.56 -20.85 15.47
N LEU A 6 -16.53 -20.09 15.86
CA LEU A 6 -16.63 -18.75 16.41
C LEU A 6 -16.20 -17.69 15.39
N TYR A 7 -15.14 -17.99 14.63
CA TYR A 7 -14.58 -17.05 13.65
C TYR A 7 -14.14 -17.75 12.37
N TYR A 8 -14.04 -16.97 11.31
CA TYR A 8 -13.38 -17.33 10.07
C TYR A 8 -12.21 -16.38 9.81
N GLU A 9 -11.13 -16.91 9.25
CA GLU A 9 -10.02 -16.11 8.73
C GLU A 9 -9.94 -16.31 7.22
N LEU A 10 -10.08 -15.22 6.48
CA LEU A 10 -9.87 -15.23 5.03
C LEU A 10 -8.38 -15.01 4.75
N GLN A 11 -7.80 -15.91 3.96
CA GLN A 11 -6.43 -15.79 3.48
C GLN A 11 -6.41 -15.72 1.96
N TYR A 12 -5.41 -15.05 1.40
CA TYR A 12 -5.13 -15.05 -0.03
C TYR A 12 -3.65 -15.26 -0.32
N ASN A 13 -3.36 -15.76 -1.51
CA ASN A 13 -2.04 -15.62 -2.13
C ASN A 13 -2.19 -14.79 -3.42
N THR A 14 -1.07 -14.44 -4.05
CA THR A 14 -1.10 -13.68 -5.30
C THR A 14 -0.16 -14.25 -6.35
N SER A 15 -0.34 -13.87 -7.62
CA SER A 15 0.62 -14.13 -8.69
C SER A 15 2.04 -13.61 -8.41
N PHE A 16 2.23 -12.71 -7.45
CA PHE A 16 3.55 -12.20 -7.03
C PHE A 16 4.12 -12.92 -5.80
N GLN A 17 3.28 -13.64 -5.05
CA GLN A 17 3.64 -14.34 -3.83
C GLN A 17 2.73 -15.56 -3.70
N ILE A 18 3.09 -16.63 -4.43
CA ILE A 18 2.24 -17.82 -4.59
C ILE A 18 2.37 -18.82 -3.43
N ASN A 19 3.51 -18.82 -2.75
CA ASN A 19 3.85 -19.83 -1.73
C ASN A 19 3.40 -19.44 -0.32
N ASP A 20 3.02 -18.17 -0.12
CA ASP A 20 2.60 -17.68 1.19
C ASP A 20 1.13 -17.29 1.17
N TRP A 21 0.45 -17.64 2.26
CA TRP A 21 -0.93 -17.24 2.51
C TRP A 21 -0.96 -16.06 3.46
N ILE A 22 -1.56 -14.97 3.00
CA ILE A 22 -1.64 -13.70 3.71
C ILE A 22 -3.06 -13.56 4.28
N SER A 23 -3.18 -13.37 5.58
CA SER A 23 -4.46 -13.10 6.25
C SER A 23 -4.97 -11.72 5.85
N VAL A 24 -6.25 -11.63 5.50
CA VAL A 24 -6.88 -10.36 5.15
C VAL A 24 -7.06 -9.51 6.42
N PRO A 25 -6.45 -8.32 6.50
CA PRO A 25 -6.72 -7.40 7.60
C PRO A 25 -8.09 -6.76 7.39
N ILE A 26 -8.91 -6.77 8.44
CA ILE A 26 -10.28 -6.29 8.45
C ILE A 26 -10.39 -5.21 9.53
N GLU A 27 -11.01 -4.10 9.17
CA GLU A 27 -11.36 -3.05 10.13
C GLU A 27 -12.78 -3.30 10.65
N GLN A 28 -12.89 -3.58 11.94
CA GLN A 28 -14.16 -3.83 12.61
C GLN A 28 -14.53 -2.71 13.55
N ARG A 29 -15.84 -2.45 13.65
CA ARG A 29 -16.41 -1.49 14.61
C ARG A 29 -17.11 -2.24 15.72
N ARG A 30 -16.84 -1.81 16.95
CA ARG A 30 -17.52 -2.26 18.15
C ARG A 30 -18.20 -1.07 18.81
N GLU A 31 -19.49 -1.21 19.02
CA GLU A 31 -20.25 -0.30 19.85
C GLU A 31 -20.11 -0.71 21.32
N SER A 32 -19.93 0.29 22.16
CA SER A 32 -19.89 0.22 23.61
C SER A 32 -20.57 1.46 24.16
N PHE A 33 -20.83 1.50 25.47
CA PHE A 33 -21.45 2.66 26.11
C PHE A 33 -20.55 3.16 27.22
N ASN A 34 -20.36 4.48 27.28
CA ASN A 34 -19.76 5.13 28.43
C ASN A 34 -20.87 5.57 29.40
N GLU A 35 -20.67 5.34 30.69
CA GLU A 35 -21.51 5.94 31.73
C GLU A 35 -21.00 7.33 32.06
N VAL A 36 -21.85 8.34 31.84
CA VAL A 36 -21.59 9.73 32.17
C VAL A 36 -22.52 10.12 33.31
N LYS A 37 -21.94 10.37 34.50
CA LYS A 37 -22.72 10.81 35.65
C LYS A 37 -22.93 12.32 35.59
N SER A 38 -24.19 12.73 35.50
CA SER A 38 -24.62 14.13 35.48
C SER A 38 -24.57 14.75 36.88
N ARG A 39 -24.57 16.09 36.93
CA ARG A 39 -24.50 16.86 38.20
C ARG A 39 -25.69 16.63 39.13
N ASP A 40 -26.83 16.24 38.57
CA ASP A 40 -28.05 15.88 39.32
C ASP A 40 -28.03 14.43 39.84
N GLY A 41 -26.95 13.68 39.61
CA GLY A 41 -26.79 12.29 40.02
C GLY A 41 -27.33 11.27 39.01
N SER A 42 -27.96 11.69 37.91
CA SER A 42 -28.41 10.79 36.85
C SER A 42 -27.24 10.18 36.07
N ILE A 43 -27.41 8.95 35.56
CA ILE A 43 -26.44 8.29 34.68
C ILE A 43 -26.97 8.38 33.25
N LYS A 44 -26.17 8.99 32.38
CA LYS A 44 -26.42 9.04 30.93
C LYS A 44 -25.49 8.06 30.23
N LEU A 45 -26.05 7.16 29.43
CA LEU A 45 -25.28 6.28 28.56
C LEU A 45 -24.99 6.99 27.25
N GLU A 46 -23.72 7.16 26.92
CA GLU A 46 -23.29 7.73 25.63
C GLU A 46 -22.66 6.65 24.75
N PRO A 47 -23.11 6.49 23.50
CA PRO A 47 -22.55 5.49 22.60
C PRO A 47 -21.10 5.83 22.24
N LYS A 48 -20.22 4.86 22.36
CA LYS A 48 -18.82 4.90 21.97
C LYS A 48 -18.55 3.83 20.93
N ILE A 49 -18.33 4.27 19.70
CA ILE A 49 -17.87 3.40 18.61
C ILE A 49 -16.34 3.35 18.65
N THR A 50 -15.79 2.15 18.78
CA THR A 50 -14.35 1.92 18.68
C THR A 50 -14.06 1.07 17.46
N THR A 51 -13.08 1.49 16.66
CA THR A 51 -12.65 0.77 15.48
C THR A 51 -11.32 0.05 15.77
N PHE A 52 -11.18 -1.20 15.32
CA PHE A 52 -9.99 -2.01 15.52
C PHE A 52 -9.69 -2.87 14.30
N LYS A 53 -8.44 -3.28 14.13
CA LYS A 53 -8.00 -4.19 13.06
C LYS A 53 -7.96 -5.62 13.58
N THR A 54 -8.48 -6.57 12.80
CA THR A 54 -8.49 -8.00 13.08
C THR A 54 -8.38 -8.79 11.79
N THR A 55 -8.02 -10.07 11.85
CA THR A 55 -8.10 -11.02 10.72
C THR A 55 -9.29 -11.97 10.84
N HIS A 56 -10.01 -11.91 11.95
CA HIS A 56 -11.09 -12.83 12.30
C HIS A 56 -12.46 -12.20 12.04
N LEU A 57 -13.22 -12.83 11.15
CA LEU A 57 -14.63 -12.56 10.91
C LEU A 57 -15.50 -13.38 11.85
N PRO A 58 -16.46 -12.78 12.57
CA PRO A 58 -17.45 -13.52 13.34
C PRO A 58 -18.18 -14.57 12.51
N SER A 59 -18.48 -15.73 13.10
CA SER A 59 -19.12 -16.86 12.39
C SER A 59 -20.51 -16.55 11.83
N ASN A 60 -21.16 -15.47 12.30
CA ASN A 60 -22.45 -14.98 11.79
C ASN A 60 -22.32 -14.01 10.60
N GLN A 61 -21.10 -13.70 10.16
CA GLN A 61 -20.83 -12.88 9.00
C GLN A 61 -20.23 -13.76 7.90
N TYR A 62 -20.88 -13.77 6.73
CA TYR A 62 -20.52 -14.64 5.59
C TYR A 62 -20.01 -13.87 4.37
N ASN A 63 -19.93 -12.54 4.47
CA ASN A 63 -19.45 -11.66 3.41
C ASN A 63 -18.44 -10.63 3.95
N LEU A 64 -17.40 -10.36 3.16
CA LEU A 64 -16.38 -9.36 3.45
C LEU A 64 -16.05 -8.60 2.17
N LEU A 65 -15.98 -7.28 2.26
CA LEU A 65 -15.45 -6.43 1.20
C LEU A 65 -13.94 -6.28 1.38
N VAL A 66 -13.17 -6.68 0.37
CA VAL A 66 -11.70 -6.64 0.42
C VAL A 66 -11.16 -5.70 -0.66
N SER A 67 -10.21 -4.86 -0.29
CA SER A 67 -9.47 -4.02 -1.24
C SER A 67 -8.30 -4.79 -1.82
N LEU A 68 -8.29 -4.99 -3.14
CA LEU A 68 -7.23 -5.72 -3.85
C LEU A 68 -6.34 -4.76 -4.64
N SER A 69 -5.05 -5.09 -4.76
CA SER A 69 -4.15 -4.42 -5.70
C SER A 69 -4.51 -4.76 -7.14
N CYS A 70 -4.33 -3.78 -8.03
CA CYS A 70 -4.48 -3.94 -9.47
C CYS A 70 -3.42 -4.88 -10.06
N TRP A 71 -3.71 -5.45 -11.23
CA TRP A 71 -2.80 -6.31 -11.99
C TRP A 71 -2.24 -7.48 -11.17
N ALA A 72 -3.10 -8.11 -10.40
CA ALA A 72 -2.77 -9.27 -9.61
C ALA A 72 -3.85 -10.34 -9.73
N ASN A 73 -3.40 -11.59 -9.70
CA ASN A 73 -4.28 -12.73 -9.63
C ASN A 73 -4.31 -13.23 -8.20
N TYR A 74 -5.49 -13.42 -7.62
CA TYR A 74 -5.67 -13.88 -6.25
C TYR A 74 -6.32 -15.25 -6.24
N THR A 75 -5.85 -16.12 -5.34
CA THR A 75 -6.62 -17.28 -4.87
C THR A 75 -6.89 -17.12 -3.39
N PHE A 76 -8.05 -17.58 -2.95
CA PHE A 76 -8.51 -17.41 -1.57
C PHE A 76 -8.70 -18.76 -0.90
N ARG A 77 -8.57 -18.79 0.43
CA ARG A 77 -8.99 -19.92 1.28
C ARG A 77 -9.48 -19.39 2.62
N VAL A 78 -10.21 -20.23 3.35
CA VAL A 78 -10.77 -19.89 4.65
C VAL A 78 -10.27 -20.87 5.71
N ILE A 79 -9.94 -20.36 6.89
CA ILE A 79 -9.69 -21.15 8.09
C ILE A 79 -10.82 -20.89 9.08
N ALA A 80 -11.41 -21.95 9.64
CA ALA A 80 -12.42 -21.84 10.68
C ALA A 80 -11.78 -21.96 12.06
N TYR A 81 -12.21 -21.14 13.01
CA TYR A 81 -11.72 -21.15 14.39
C TYR A 81 -12.86 -21.47 15.35
N ASN A 82 -12.60 -22.35 16.30
CA ASN A 82 -13.47 -22.60 17.45
C ASN A 82 -12.68 -22.39 18.76
N ARG A 83 -13.28 -22.74 19.91
CA ARG A 83 -12.63 -22.60 21.23
C ARG A 83 -11.35 -23.44 21.41
N VAL A 84 -11.15 -24.46 20.58
CA VAL A 84 -9.98 -25.35 20.62
C VAL A 84 -8.85 -24.77 19.76
N GLY A 85 -9.19 -24.23 18.59
CA GLY A 85 -8.21 -23.61 17.69
C GLY A 85 -8.68 -23.53 16.25
N ALA A 86 -7.71 -23.40 15.35
CA ALA A 86 -7.88 -23.38 13.90
C ALA A 86 -8.24 -24.78 13.37
N SER A 87 -9.06 -24.82 12.32
CA SER A 87 -9.22 -25.97 11.45
C SER A 87 -8.06 -26.07 10.45
N ASP A 88 -8.03 -27.16 9.69
CA ASP A 88 -7.31 -27.16 8.42
C ASP A 88 -7.92 -26.11 7.48
N PRO A 89 -7.12 -25.51 6.57
CA PRO A 89 -7.64 -24.59 5.57
C PRO A 89 -8.63 -25.27 4.64
N SER A 90 -9.61 -24.51 4.15
CA SER A 90 -10.49 -24.95 3.07
C SER A 90 -9.68 -25.24 1.80
N PRO A 91 -10.27 -25.98 0.83
CA PRO A 91 -9.82 -25.89 -0.56
C PRO A 91 -9.73 -24.43 -1.00
N ILE A 92 -8.85 -24.17 -1.97
CA ILE A 92 -8.72 -22.85 -2.58
C ILE A 92 -9.99 -22.50 -3.37
N SER A 93 -10.20 -21.20 -3.62
CA SER A 93 -11.31 -20.71 -4.43
C SER A 93 -11.33 -21.38 -5.81
N GLU A 94 -12.51 -21.79 -6.26
CA GLU A 94 -12.69 -22.51 -7.54
C GLU A 94 -12.19 -21.73 -8.75
N SER A 95 -12.28 -20.40 -8.69
CA SER A 95 -11.75 -19.50 -9.70
C SER A 95 -10.72 -18.55 -9.11
N MET A 96 -9.78 -18.15 -9.97
CA MET A 96 -8.78 -17.16 -9.67
C MET A 96 -9.35 -15.76 -9.94
N CYS A 97 -9.28 -14.87 -8.94
CA CYS A 97 -9.74 -13.50 -9.10
C CYS A 97 -8.64 -12.67 -9.78
N THR A 98 -8.85 -12.28 -11.04
CA THR A 98 -7.91 -11.43 -11.78
C THR A 98 -8.38 -9.98 -11.73
N THR A 99 -7.56 -9.10 -11.18
CA THR A 99 -7.85 -7.67 -11.08
C THR A 99 -7.42 -6.91 -12.33
N THR A 100 -8.12 -5.81 -12.62
CA THR A 100 -7.79 -4.94 -13.75
C THR A 100 -6.46 -4.21 -13.54
N THR A 101 -5.89 -3.68 -14.63
CA THR A 101 -4.70 -2.85 -14.57
C THR A 101 -5.05 -1.42 -14.15
N CYS A 102 -4.15 -0.74 -13.46
CA CYS A 102 -4.27 0.67 -13.11
C CYS A 102 -2.89 1.33 -12.98
N ARG A 103 -2.83 2.66 -12.88
CA ARG A 103 -1.57 3.37 -12.59
C ARG A 103 -1.08 3.05 -11.17
N PRO A 104 0.24 3.16 -10.90
CA PRO A 104 0.73 3.05 -9.54
C PRO A 104 0.03 4.09 -8.66
N LYS A 105 -0.48 3.66 -7.51
CA LYS A 105 -1.26 4.54 -6.61
C LYS A 105 -0.37 5.39 -5.69
N THR A 106 0.91 5.05 -5.59
CA THR A 106 1.88 5.66 -4.69
C THR A 106 3.23 5.82 -5.37
N ASN A 107 3.91 6.94 -5.11
CA ASN A 107 5.31 7.12 -5.48
C ASN A 107 6.24 6.45 -4.45
N PRO A 108 7.53 6.28 -4.78
CA PRO A 108 8.51 5.76 -3.83
C PRO A 108 8.58 6.62 -2.57
N LEU A 109 8.79 5.97 -1.43
CA LEU A 109 9.12 6.63 -0.18
C LEU A 109 10.65 6.71 -0.03
N GLY A 110 11.11 7.38 1.03
CA GLY A 110 12.55 7.42 1.35
C GLY A 110 13.40 8.15 0.30
N VAL A 111 12.78 8.98 -0.54
CA VAL A 111 13.48 9.72 -1.60
C VAL A 111 14.46 10.70 -0.97
N LYS A 112 15.75 10.53 -1.23
CA LYS A 112 16.83 11.34 -0.67
C LYS A 112 17.96 11.53 -1.67
N ALA A 113 18.67 12.63 -1.54
CA ALA A 113 19.91 12.88 -2.27
C ALA A 113 21.11 12.81 -1.32
N SER A 114 22.18 12.17 -1.76
CA SER A 114 23.44 12.01 -1.07
C SER A 114 24.61 12.22 -2.02
N ALA A 115 25.81 12.41 -1.49
CA ALA A 115 27.06 12.43 -2.26
C ALA A 115 27.91 11.24 -1.83
N THR A 116 28.55 10.58 -2.80
CA THR A 116 29.47 9.45 -2.58
C THR A 116 30.81 9.75 -3.26
N GLN A 117 31.81 8.90 -3.02
CA GLN A 117 33.14 9.06 -3.63
C GLN A 117 33.10 9.00 -5.17
N SER A 118 32.18 8.22 -5.75
CA SER A 118 32.02 8.05 -7.20
C SER A 118 30.92 8.92 -7.82
N SER A 119 29.96 9.38 -7.01
CA SER A 119 28.78 10.10 -7.48
C SER A 119 28.51 11.31 -6.57
N PRO A 120 28.91 12.52 -6.97
CA PRO A 120 28.72 13.73 -6.16
C PRO A 120 27.25 14.13 -5.97
N LEU A 121 26.33 13.57 -6.76
CA LEU A 121 24.88 13.75 -6.57
C LEU A 121 24.12 12.48 -6.94
N LEU A 122 23.86 11.65 -5.93
CA LEU A 122 23.13 10.38 -6.01
C LEU A 122 21.75 10.55 -5.38
N ILE A 123 20.70 10.25 -6.14
CA ILE A 123 19.31 10.18 -5.65
C ILE A 123 18.99 8.71 -5.38
N GLU A 124 18.44 8.41 -4.20
CA GLU A 124 18.06 7.07 -3.77
C GLU A 124 16.60 7.07 -3.28
N TRP A 125 15.92 5.93 -3.40
CA TRP A 125 14.54 5.77 -2.93
C TRP A 125 14.23 4.33 -2.52
N ASP A 126 13.13 4.15 -1.79
CA ASP A 126 12.65 2.82 -1.42
C ASP A 126 12.05 2.09 -2.62
N SER A 127 12.44 0.83 -2.81
CA SER A 127 11.88 -0.01 -3.87
C SER A 127 10.38 -0.27 -3.66
N ILE A 128 9.57 -0.06 -4.71
CA ILE A 128 8.16 -0.43 -4.71
C ILE A 128 8.00 -1.91 -5.08
N PRO A 129 7.33 -2.72 -4.25
CA PRO A 129 7.12 -4.13 -4.56
C PRO A 129 6.17 -4.32 -5.76
N ALA A 130 6.37 -5.39 -6.53
CA ALA A 130 5.65 -5.64 -7.80
C ALA A 130 4.12 -5.64 -7.67
N ILE A 131 3.58 -6.12 -6.55
CA ILE A 131 2.15 -6.09 -6.22
C ILE A 131 1.54 -4.67 -6.20
N LYS A 132 2.37 -3.61 -6.10
CA LYS A 132 1.95 -2.20 -6.12
C LYS A 132 2.21 -1.50 -7.45
N TRP A 133 2.78 -2.19 -8.45
CA TRP A 133 3.07 -1.58 -9.75
C TRP A 133 1.81 -1.29 -10.57
N GLY A 134 0.73 -2.04 -10.33
CA GLY A 134 -0.59 -1.83 -10.92
C GLY A 134 -0.74 -2.18 -12.40
N ALA A 135 0.35 -2.36 -13.15
CA ALA A 135 0.36 -2.88 -14.52
C ALA A 135 1.79 -3.34 -14.91
N PRO A 136 1.94 -4.08 -16.03
CA PRO A 136 3.24 -4.36 -16.64
C PRO A 136 4.00 -3.10 -17.06
N LYS A 137 5.29 -3.28 -17.37
CA LYS A 137 6.24 -2.21 -17.78
C LYS A 137 6.25 -1.06 -16.78
N PHE A 138 6.60 -1.36 -15.54
CA PHE A 138 6.81 -0.37 -14.48
C PHE A 138 8.21 0.23 -14.56
N TRP A 139 8.33 1.53 -14.30
CA TRP A 139 9.62 2.21 -14.11
C TRP A 139 9.48 3.38 -13.13
N TYR A 140 10.61 3.82 -12.59
CA TYR A 140 10.73 5.09 -11.90
C TYR A 140 11.10 6.16 -12.92
N GLU A 141 10.37 7.29 -12.91
CA GLU A 141 10.82 8.50 -13.62
C GLU A 141 11.44 9.44 -12.59
N ILE A 142 12.68 9.82 -12.84
CA ILE A 142 13.47 10.70 -11.97
C ILE A 142 13.51 12.04 -12.66
N GLY A 143 13.03 13.08 -12.01
CA GLY A 143 13.14 14.45 -12.49
C GLY A 143 14.13 15.23 -11.66
N TRP A 144 14.98 16.05 -12.30
CA TRP A 144 15.86 16.96 -11.58
C TRP A 144 16.12 18.27 -12.34
N ARG A 145 16.52 19.30 -11.59
CA ARG A 145 17.02 20.56 -12.14
C ARG A 145 17.96 21.26 -11.16
N GLN A 146 18.83 22.11 -11.69
CA GLN A 146 19.71 22.98 -10.93
C GLN A 146 18.97 24.25 -10.48
N LEU A 147 19.29 24.75 -9.28
CA LEU A 147 18.79 25.99 -8.70
C LEU A 147 19.94 27.00 -8.46
N PRO A 148 19.70 28.31 -8.65
CA PRO A 148 18.46 28.90 -9.19
C PRO A 148 18.28 28.55 -10.67
N THR A 149 17.03 28.45 -11.11
CA THR A 149 16.71 28.13 -12.51
C THR A 149 16.38 29.40 -13.28
N ASP A 150 17.09 29.65 -14.37
CA ASP A 150 16.73 30.71 -15.34
C ASP A 150 15.61 30.24 -16.30
N LYS A 151 15.29 28.94 -16.29
CA LYS A 151 14.22 28.33 -17.08
C LYS A 151 12.89 28.38 -16.32
N LYS A 152 11.78 28.24 -17.08
CA LYS A 152 10.42 28.18 -16.53
C LYS A 152 10.33 27.23 -15.32
N PRO A 153 9.50 27.54 -14.31
CA PRO A 153 9.40 26.79 -13.06
C PRO A 153 9.00 25.31 -13.17
N ASP A 154 8.66 24.79 -14.36
CA ASP A 154 8.20 23.40 -14.53
C ASP A 154 9.11 22.53 -15.41
N THR A 155 10.25 23.06 -15.90
CA THR A 155 11.13 22.29 -16.79
C THR A 155 12.15 21.45 -15.99
N PHE A 156 11.84 20.19 -15.74
CA PHE A 156 12.78 19.20 -15.20
C PHE A 156 13.45 18.40 -16.33
N LEU A 157 14.73 18.07 -16.18
CA LEU A 157 15.33 16.95 -16.91
C LEU A 157 14.77 15.66 -16.33
N THR A 158 14.53 14.66 -17.18
CA THR A 158 13.97 13.38 -16.72
C THR A 158 14.72 12.18 -17.26
N GLU A 159 14.76 11.11 -16.47
CA GLU A 159 15.33 9.82 -16.84
C GLU A 159 14.42 8.68 -16.37
N ARG A 160 14.48 7.54 -17.05
CA ARG A 160 13.76 6.32 -16.65
C ARG A 160 14.70 5.31 -16.04
N VAL A 161 14.33 4.79 -14.87
CA VAL A 161 15.07 3.74 -14.18
C VAL A 161 14.14 2.56 -13.93
N ASN A 162 14.55 1.37 -14.36
CA ASN A 162 13.78 0.15 -14.16
C ASN A 162 14.19 -0.53 -12.85
N PRO A 163 13.25 -1.14 -12.09
CA PRO A 163 13.59 -2.03 -10.99
C PRO A 163 14.52 -3.18 -11.43
N PRO A 164 15.36 -3.74 -10.54
CA PRO A 164 15.42 -3.47 -9.10
C PRO A 164 16.26 -2.23 -8.72
N GLN A 165 16.77 -1.49 -9.71
CA GLN A 165 17.52 -0.27 -9.44
C GLN A 165 16.62 0.77 -8.76
N HIS A 166 17.14 1.32 -7.66
CA HIS A 166 16.44 2.28 -6.82
C HIS A 166 17.33 3.47 -6.43
N GLN A 167 18.32 3.73 -7.29
CA GLN A 167 19.22 4.87 -7.18
C GLN A 167 19.55 5.42 -8.57
N PHE A 168 19.88 6.71 -8.65
CA PHE A 168 20.24 7.40 -9.88
C PHE A 168 21.27 8.49 -9.59
N SER A 169 22.42 8.45 -10.29
CA SER A 169 23.42 9.52 -10.22
C SER A 169 23.08 10.57 -11.26
N ILE A 170 22.91 11.82 -10.85
CA ILE A 170 22.75 12.93 -11.81
C ILE A 170 24.02 13.03 -12.66
N PRO A 171 23.92 13.02 -13.98
CA PRO A 171 25.09 13.10 -14.87
C PRO A 171 25.67 14.52 -14.87
N ASN A 172 27.00 14.60 -14.76
CA ASN A 172 27.77 15.85 -14.82
C ASN A 172 27.22 16.97 -13.91
N PRO A 173 27.05 16.74 -12.59
CA PRO A 173 26.48 17.74 -11.70
C PRO A 173 27.47 18.89 -11.49
N VAL A 174 26.95 20.11 -11.42
CA VAL A 174 27.70 21.30 -11.06
C VAL A 174 27.85 21.31 -9.54
N LEU A 175 29.09 21.18 -9.08
CA LEU A 175 29.39 21.14 -7.65
C LEU A 175 29.00 22.46 -6.96
N SER A 176 28.64 22.37 -5.68
CA SER A 176 28.19 23.51 -4.85
C SER A 176 26.89 24.18 -5.28
N MET A 177 26.19 23.63 -6.29
CA MET A 177 24.86 24.08 -6.68
C MET A 177 23.77 23.29 -5.95
N ARG A 178 22.63 23.94 -5.73
CA ARG A 178 21.43 23.27 -5.21
C ARG A 178 20.66 22.63 -6.36
N TYR A 179 20.00 21.53 -6.05
CA TYR A 179 19.15 20.82 -6.99
C TYR A 179 17.77 20.59 -6.38
N GLU A 180 16.76 20.67 -7.23
CA GLU A 180 15.43 20.18 -6.94
C GLU A 180 15.23 18.88 -7.71
N TYR A 181 14.60 17.88 -7.08
CA TYR A 181 14.43 16.56 -7.66
C TYR A 181 13.16 15.87 -7.18
N TYR A 182 12.67 14.92 -7.97
CA TYR A 182 11.59 14.02 -7.61
C TYR A 182 11.83 12.62 -8.18
N VAL A 183 11.15 11.63 -7.58
CA VAL A 183 11.03 10.28 -8.13
C VAL A 183 9.56 9.91 -8.15
N LYS A 184 9.05 9.49 -9.31
CA LYS A 184 7.66 9.05 -9.45
C LYS A 184 7.55 7.65 -10.03
N ALA A 185 6.51 6.94 -9.61
CA ALA A 185 6.20 5.61 -10.10
C ALA A 185 5.34 5.68 -11.37
N VAL A 186 5.74 5.00 -12.43
CA VAL A 186 5.03 5.01 -13.72
C VAL A 186 4.90 3.60 -14.28
N ASN A 187 3.85 3.35 -15.06
CA ASN A 187 3.68 2.11 -15.81
C ASN A 187 3.08 2.38 -17.19
N GLN A 188 2.82 1.33 -17.98
CA GLN A 188 2.30 1.46 -19.36
C GLN A 188 0.89 2.06 -19.51
N GLN A 189 0.16 2.30 -18.42
CA GLN A 189 -1.18 2.85 -18.52
C GLN A 189 -1.12 4.30 -19.06
N PRO A 190 -1.90 4.65 -20.11
CA PRO A 190 -1.89 5.99 -20.70
C PRO A 190 -2.25 7.04 -19.65
N GLY A 191 -1.78 8.28 -19.79
CA GLY A 191 -1.98 9.37 -18.83
C GLY A 191 -3.44 9.85 -18.69
N GLY A 192 -3.79 10.34 -17.50
CA GLY A 192 -5.10 10.86 -17.11
C GLY A 192 -4.96 11.46 -15.70
N LYS A 193 -5.75 12.48 -15.35
CA LYS A 193 -5.51 13.34 -14.17
C LYS A 193 -5.07 12.53 -12.94
N PHE A 194 -3.81 12.73 -12.54
CA PHE A 194 -3.32 12.25 -11.25
C PHE A 194 -4.01 13.08 -10.18
N TYR A 195 -4.75 12.45 -9.27
CA TYR A 195 -5.02 13.02 -7.96
C TYR A 195 -3.83 12.69 -7.06
N ALA A 196 -2.64 13.20 -7.40
CA ALA A 196 -1.57 13.26 -6.43
C ALA A 196 -1.92 14.42 -5.50
N ARG A 197 -2.15 14.15 -4.21
CA ARG A 197 -2.03 15.22 -3.21
C ARG A 197 -0.57 15.63 -3.23
N GLU A 198 -0.30 16.90 -3.55
CA GLU A 198 0.97 17.54 -3.24
C GLU A 198 1.26 17.28 -1.76
N ILE A 199 2.29 16.48 -1.50
CA ILE A 199 2.98 16.53 -0.22
C ILE A 199 4.06 17.58 -0.44
N ASN A 200 3.76 18.81 -0.04
CA ASN A 200 4.77 19.84 0.09
C ASN A 200 5.72 19.40 1.21
N TRP A 201 7.01 19.37 0.93
CA TRP A 201 8.06 19.35 1.94
C TRP A 201 8.32 20.77 2.44
#